data_AF-A0A0J0XQV6-F1
#
_entry.id   AF-A0A0J0XQV6-F1
#
_cell.length_a   1.000
_cell.length_b   1.000
_cell.length_c   1.000
_cell.angle_alpha   90.00
_cell.angle_beta   90.00
_cell.angle_gamma   90.00
#
_symmetry.space_group_name_H-M   'P 1'
#
loop_
_entity.id
_entity.type
_entity.pdbx_description
1 polymer ?
#
loop_
_entity_poly.entity_id
_entity_poly.type
_entity_poly.pdbx_seq_one_letter_code
_entity_poly.pdbx_strand_id
1 'polypeptide(L)'
;MAKLKELRMRLNESAAANRRDLVEDHQKSKVTARELARLEKQRKLAKTLRLKADAEANGEDLERRKAWEWSIEQNERWEQKQAETRERRDHTFNHANDEAHRKYEKNVRTSKPDLVGYARQKEAAMGLEPGSLVPLGLTNDMAAAGPSRNAALSAAEDLYRSADTLAYGDSKPSEDAVDRVVGKINKECVEDARELTPRKKRDESGDVTYINRANKVFNSKVAKFFDKYTGDIRANLERGTAL
;
A
#
# COMPACT_ATOMS: atom_id res chain seq x y z
N MET A 1 10.71 68.95 -11.25
CA MET A 1 9.83 68.48 -10.14
C MET A 1 9.07 67.19 -10.46
N ALA A 2 8.60 66.94 -11.68
CA ALA A 2 7.85 65.72 -12.03
C ALA A 2 8.67 64.41 -11.95
N LYS A 3 9.88 64.37 -12.54
CA LYS A 3 10.78 63.20 -12.48
C LYS A 3 11.13 62.74 -11.06
N LEU A 4 11.27 63.67 -10.12
CA LEU A 4 11.59 63.36 -8.72
C LEU A 4 10.37 62.74 -8.00
N LYS A 5 9.16 63.23 -8.31
CA LYS A 5 7.90 62.62 -7.81
C LYS A 5 7.72 61.20 -8.35
N GLU A 6 8.00 60.99 -9.63
CA GLU A 6 7.96 59.67 -10.28
C GLU A 6 8.96 58.69 -9.65
N LEU A 7 10.19 59.14 -9.38
CA LEU A 7 11.19 58.33 -8.67
C LEU A 7 10.75 57.95 -7.25
N ARG A 8 10.13 58.89 -6.51
CA ARG A 8 9.56 58.60 -5.17
C ARG A 8 8.43 57.58 -5.22
N MET A 9 7.56 57.65 -6.24
CA MET A 9 6.49 56.68 -6.44
C MET A 9 7.05 55.28 -6.72
N ARG A 10 8.02 55.16 -7.64
CA ARG A 10 8.68 53.89 -7.94
C ARG A 10 9.40 53.30 -6.72
N LEU A 11 10.06 54.12 -5.92
CA LEU A 11 10.70 53.67 -4.68
C LEU A 11 9.66 53.13 -3.69
N ASN A 12 8.54 53.83 -3.50
CA ASN A 12 7.47 53.37 -2.62
C ASN A 12 6.81 52.08 -3.13
N GLU A 13 6.60 51.97 -4.44
CA GLU A 13 6.08 50.76 -5.09
C GLU A 13 7.03 49.56 -4.91
N SER A 14 8.34 49.76 -5.14
CA SER A 14 9.34 48.70 -4.89
C SER A 14 9.43 48.30 -3.42
N ALA A 15 9.36 49.27 -2.50
CA ALA A 15 9.39 49.00 -1.06
C ALA A 15 8.12 48.26 -0.61
N ALA A 16 6.97 48.58 -1.20
CA ALA A 16 5.72 47.87 -0.95
C ALA A 16 5.73 46.45 -1.55
N ALA A 17 6.24 46.27 -2.77
CA ALA A 17 6.41 44.97 -3.40
C ALA A 17 7.33 44.06 -2.58
N ASN A 18 8.51 44.55 -2.21
CA ASN A 18 9.46 43.80 -1.38
C ASN A 18 8.85 43.38 -0.04
N ARG A 19 8.05 44.25 0.59
CA ARG A 19 7.35 43.92 1.84
C ARG A 19 6.31 42.83 1.64
N ARG A 20 5.57 42.86 0.52
CA ARG A 20 4.60 41.80 0.17
C ARG A 20 5.32 40.48 -0.05
N ASP A 21 6.39 40.47 -0.83
CA ASP A 21 7.17 39.26 -1.12
C ASP A 21 7.75 38.65 0.16
N LEU A 22 8.33 39.47 1.06
CA LEU A 22 8.81 39.00 2.37
C LEU A 22 7.70 38.38 3.23
N VAL A 23 6.51 38.96 3.21
CA VAL A 23 5.35 38.42 3.95
C VAL A 23 4.86 37.13 3.30
N GLU A 24 4.82 37.06 1.97
CA GLU A 24 4.42 35.86 1.23
C GLU A 24 5.40 34.71 1.45
N ASP A 25 6.71 34.96 1.42
CA ASP A 25 7.72 33.93 1.64
C ASP A 25 7.70 33.42 3.08
N HIS A 26 7.47 34.31 4.04
CA HIS A 26 7.22 33.93 5.43
C HIS A 26 5.90 33.15 5.61
N GLN A 27 4.88 33.40 4.78
CA GLN A 27 3.65 32.60 4.79
C GLN A 27 3.86 31.25 4.12
N LYS A 28 4.57 31.18 2.99
CA LYS A 28 4.89 29.95 2.26
C LYS A 28 5.74 29.02 3.12
N SER A 29 6.69 29.55 3.89
CA SER A 29 7.53 28.75 4.80
C SER A 29 6.75 28.14 5.97
N LYS A 30 5.61 28.75 6.35
CA LYS A 30 4.71 28.20 7.38
C LYS A 30 3.85 27.05 6.87
N VAL A 31 3.59 26.95 5.56
CA VAL A 31 2.72 25.88 5.05
C VAL A 31 3.54 24.61 4.89
N THR A 32 3.24 23.63 5.74
CA THR A 32 3.84 22.30 5.64
C THR A 32 3.29 21.54 4.43
N ALA A 33 4.04 20.55 3.92
CA ALA A 33 3.57 19.71 2.81
C ALA A 33 2.21 19.03 3.10
N ARG A 34 1.95 18.69 4.37
CA ARG A 34 0.68 18.11 4.82
C ARG A 34 -0.48 19.11 4.72
N GLU A 35 -0.25 20.36 5.08
CA GLU A 35 -1.25 21.43 4.98
C GLU A 35 -1.52 21.81 3.53
N LEU A 36 -0.48 21.87 2.68
CA LEU A 36 -0.65 22.04 1.24
C LEU A 36 -1.55 20.95 0.64
N ALA A 37 -1.28 19.68 0.97
CA ALA A 37 -2.11 18.56 0.51
C ALA A 37 -3.56 18.64 1.03
N ARG A 38 -3.77 19.10 2.27
CA ARG A 38 -5.11 19.33 2.84
C ARG A 38 -5.85 20.45 2.12
N LEU A 39 -5.20 21.59 1.89
CA LEU A 39 -5.75 22.73 1.17
C LEU A 39 -6.07 22.36 -0.28
N GLU A 40 -5.21 21.57 -0.93
CA GLU A 40 -5.46 21.08 -2.29
C GLU A 40 -6.70 20.17 -2.34
N LYS A 41 -6.86 19.24 -1.37
CA LYS A 41 -8.07 18.41 -1.24
C LYS A 41 -9.32 19.27 -1.05
N GLN A 42 -9.27 20.28 -0.18
CA GLN A 42 -10.38 21.21 0.04
C GLN A 42 -10.72 22.01 -1.23
N ARG A 43 -9.70 22.48 -1.97
CA ARG A 43 -9.88 23.17 -3.25
C ARG A 43 -10.50 22.26 -4.30
N LYS A 44 -10.04 21.01 -4.42
CA LYS A 44 -10.63 20.00 -5.33
C LYS A 44 -12.09 19.73 -4.97
N LEU A 45 -12.38 19.52 -3.68
CA LEU A 45 -13.75 19.34 -3.18
C LEU A 45 -14.63 20.55 -3.54
N ALA A 46 -14.18 21.76 -3.24
CA ALA A 46 -14.91 22.99 -3.56
C ALA A 46 -15.17 23.13 -5.06
N LYS A 47 -14.18 22.82 -5.91
CA LYS A 47 -14.36 22.78 -7.37
C LYS A 47 -15.39 21.75 -7.79
N THR A 48 -15.36 20.54 -7.25
CA THR A 48 -16.35 19.49 -7.59
C THR A 48 -17.77 19.86 -7.14
N LEU A 49 -17.92 20.49 -5.97
CA LEU A 49 -19.20 20.94 -5.46
C LEU A 49 -19.76 22.11 -6.29
N ARG A 50 -18.89 23.05 -6.67
CA ARG A 50 -19.28 24.14 -7.58
C ARG A 50 -19.72 23.60 -8.93
N LEU A 51 -18.93 22.72 -9.54
CA LEU A 51 -19.25 22.09 -10.82
C LEU A 51 -20.58 21.32 -10.72
N LYS A 52 -20.84 20.64 -9.59
CA LYS A 52 -22.13 20.01 -9.29
C LYS A 52 -23.30 21.01 -9.22
N ALA A 53 -23.15 22.10 -8.48
CA ALA A 53 -24.18 23.14 -8.40
C ALA A 53 -24.45 23.79 -9.76
N ASP A 54 -23.42 24.09 -10.54
CA ASP A 54 -23.53 24.68 -11.88
C ASP A 54 -24.29 23.72 -12.83
N ALA A 55 -24.06 22.41 -12.72
CA ALA A 55 -24.75 21.41 -13.54
C ALA A 55 -26.19 21.16 -13.12
N GLU A 56 -26.48 21.18 -11.81
CA GLU A 56 -27.87 21.13 -11.29
C GLU A 56 -28.68 22.35 -11.76
N ALA A 57 -28.06 23.54 -11.81
CA ALA A 57 -28.70 24.75 -12.33
C ALA A 57 -28.96 24.70 -13.84
N ASN A 58 -28.06 24.07 -14.61
CA ASN A 58 -28.21 23.89 -16.06
C ASN A 58 -29.08 22.67 -16.44
N GLY A 59 -29.43 21.80 -15.48
CA GLY A 59 -30.13 20.54 -15.74
C GLY A 59 -29.27 19.47 -16.44
N GLU A 60 -27.94 19.57 -16.37
CA GLU A 60 -27.00 18.63 -16.96
C GLU A 60 -26.62 17.51 -15.98
N ASP A 61 -26.58 16.26 -16.48
CA ASP A 61 -26.08 15.11 -15.71
C ASP A 61 -24.54 15.01 -15.81
N LEU A 62 -23.85 15.35 -14.73
CA LEU A 62 -22.40 15.35 -14.67
C LEU A 62 -21.77 13.97 -14.77
N GLU A 63 -22.41 12.97 -14.18
CA GLU A 63 -21.87 11.62 -14.21
C GLU A 63 -21.96 11.06 -15.62
N ARG A 64 -23.02 11.41 -16.36
CA ARG A 64 -23.12 11.16 -17.80
C ARG A 64 -21.99 11.87 -18.57
N ARG A 65 -21.77 13.17 -18.37
CA ARG A 65 -20.70 13.89 -19.09
C ARG A 65 -19.32 13.29 -18.83
N LYS A 66 -19.01 12.94 -17.57
CA LYS A 66 -17.77 12.26 -17.19
C LYS A 66 -17.65 10.86 -17.80
N ALA A 67 -18.74 10.11 -17.90
CA ALA A 67 -18.74 8.78 -18.51
C ALA A 67 -18.37 8.83 -20.00
N TRP A 68 -18.72 9.92 -20.71
CA TRP A 68 -18.33 10.12 -22.10
C TRP A 68 -16.84 10.46 -22.27
N GLU A 69 -16.18 10.96 -21.22
CA GLU A 69 -14.74 11.24 -21.21
C GLU A 69 -13.90 9.96 -21.03
N TRP A 70 -14.50 8.84 -20.62
CA TRP A 70 -13.80 7.57 -20.49
C TRP A 70 -13.60 6.90 -21.84
N SER A 71 -12.33 6.71 -22.19
CA SER A 71 -11.95 5.85 -23.31
C SER A 71 -12.19 4.38 -22.97
N ILE A 72 -12.47 3.55 -23.99
CA ILE A 72 -12.67 2.11 -23.85
C ILE A 72 -11.49 1.45 -23.11
N GLU A 73 -10.25 1.79 -23.47
CA GLU A 73 -9.05 1.27 -22.81
C GLU A 73 -8.97 1.63 -21.32
N GLN A 74 -9.47 2.82 -20.94
CA GLN A 74 -9.49 3.25 -19.54
C GLN A 74 -10.55 2.47 -18.76
N ASN A 75 -11.71 2.21 -19.38
CA ASN A 75 -12.75 1.41 -18.78
C ASN A 75 -12.32 -0.05 -18.62
N GLU A 76 -11.66 -0.65 -19.63
CA GLU A 76 -11.12 -2.01 -19.53
C GLU A 76 -10.08 -2.15 -18.42
N ARG A 77 -9.13 -1.21 -18.32
CA ARG A 77 -8.15 -1.20 -17.21
C ARG A 77 -8.82 -1.02 -15.85
N TRP A 78 -9.89 -0.22 -15.79
CA TRP A 78 -10.66 -0.02 -14.58
C TRP A 78 -11.41 -1.30 -14.17
N GLU A 79 -12.10 -1.94 -15.11
CA GLU A 79 -12.79 -3.21 -14.89
C GLU A 79 -11.82 -4.31 -14.46
N GLN A 80 -10.66 -4.41 -15.11
CA GLN A 80 -9.59 -5.34 -14.73
C GLN A 80 -9.11 -5.10 -13.29
N LYS A 81 -8.91 -3.83 -12.91
CA LYS A 81 -8.54 -3.47 -11.54
C LYS A 81 -9.64 -3.79 -10.53
N GLN A 82 -10.91 -3.59 -10.90
CA GLN A 82 -12.05 -3.95 -10.04
C GLN A 82 -12.19 -5.46 -9.88
N ALA A 83 -11.98 -6.23 -10.95
CA ALA A 83 -11.95 -7.69 -10.92
C ALA A 83 -10.82 -8.20 -10.02
N GLU A 84 -9.59 -7.71 -10.22
CA GLU A 84 -8.45 -8.07 -9.37
C GLU A 84 -8.69 -7.69 -7.90
N THR A 85 -9.31 -6.53 -7.65
CA THR A 85 -9.67 -6.12 -6.29
C THR A 85 -10.73 -7.04 -5.68
N ARG A 86 -11.71 -7.49 -6.48
CA ARG A 86 -12.75 -8.44 -6.03
C ARG A 86 -12.13 -9.78 -5.65
N GLU A 87 -11.24 -10.31 -6.48
CA GLU A 87 -10.51 -11.55 -6.22
C GLU A 87 -9.64 -11.43 -4.96
N ARG A 88 -8.92 -10.31 -4.80
CA ARG A 88 -8.11 -10.04 -3.59
C ARG A 88 -8.94 -9.91 -2.31
N ARG A 89 -10.19 -9.47 -2.42
CA ARG A 89 -11.13 -9.34 -1.28
C ARG A 89 -11.85 -10.65 -0.96
N ASP A 90 -11.72 -11.65 -1.82
CA ASP A 90 -12.31 -12.95 -1.59
C ASP A 90 -11.44 -13.76 -0.62
N HIS A 91 -11.93 -13.90 0.61
CA HIS A 91 -11.29 -14.67 1.67
C HIS A 91 -11.93 -16.07 1.83
N THR A 92 -12.68 -16.54 0.83
CA THR A 92 -13.22 -17.90 0.85
C THR A 92 -12.08 -18.91 0.83
N PHE A 93 -12.19 -19.92 1.69
CA PHE A 93 -11.28 -21.04 1.77
C PHE A 93 -11.81 -22.18 0.89
N ASN A 94 -11.04 -22.56 -0.14
CA ASN A 94 -11.35 -23.67 -1.03
C ASN A 94 -10.41 -24.86 -0.73
N HIS A 95 -9.10 -24.64 -0.94
CA HIS A 95 -8.04 -25.63 -0.70
C HIS A 95 -6.81 -24.99 -0.05
N ALA A 96 -6.02 -25.79 0.67
CA ALA A 96 -4.79 -25.31 1.31
C ALA A 96 -3.74 -24.82 0.30
N ASN A 97 -3.68 -25.42 -0.89
CA ASN A 97 -2.78 -24.99 -1.96
C ASN A 97 -3.13 -23.59 -2.48
N ASP A 98 -4.43 -23.28 -2.61
CA ASP A 98 -4.89 -21.97 -3.08
C ASP A 98 -4.53 -20.86 -2.09
N GLU A 99 -4.70 -21.14 -0.78
CA GLU A 99 -4.31 -20.23 0.29
C GLU A 99 -2.78 -20.01 0.33
N ALA A 100 -2.01 -21.08 0.18
CA ALA A 100 -0.55 -20.99 0.09
C ALA A 100 -0.11 -20.16 -1.13
N HIS A 101 -0.76 -20.35 -2.28
CA HIS A 101 -0.51 -19.56 -3.48
C HIS A 101 -0.83 -18.08 -3.29
N ARG A 102 -2.00 -17.75 -2.72
CA ARG A 102 -2.38 -16.35 -2.39
C ARG A 102 -1.36 -15.70 -1.45
N LYS A 103 -0.89 -16.41 -0.43
CA LYS A 103 0.14 -15.92 0.49
C LYS A 103 1.47 -15.70 -0.22
N TYR A 104 1.88 -16.63 -1.10
CA TYR A 104 3.06 -16.47 -1.95
C TYR A 104 2.98 -15.23 -2.84
N GLU A 105 1.87 -15.02 -3.56
CA GLU A 105 1.67 -13.83 -4.40
C GLU A 105 1.72 -12.53 -3.59
N LYS A 106 1.05 -12.50 -2.43
CA LYS A 106 1.12 -11.35 -1.48
C LYS A 106 2.57 -11.06 -1.09
N ASN A 107 3.33 -12.11 -0.80
CA ASN A 107 4.73 -12.02 -0.39
C ASN A 107 5.65 -11.53 -1.51
N VAL A 108 5.45 -11.99 -2.75
CA VAL A 108 6.17 -11.52 -3.94
C VAL A 108 5.88 -10.05 -4.19
N ARG A 109 4.60 -9.65 -4.18
CA ARG A 109 4.17 -8.25 -4.40
C ARG A 109 4.71 -7.30 -3.33
N THR A 110 4.80 -7.75 -2.08
CA THR A 110 5.26 -6.92 -0.96
C THR A 110 6.79 -6.86 -0.86
N SER A 111 7.48 -7.87 -1.41
CA SER A 111 8.93 -7.93 -1.40
C SER A 111 9.52 -6.82 -2.27
N LYS A 112 10.48 -6.06 -1.73
CA LYS A 112 11.22 -5.03 -2.46
C LYS A 112 12.63 -5.55 -2.73
N PRO A 113 13.00 -5.84 -3.98
CA PRO A 113 14.35 -6.29 -4.29
C PRO A 113 15.37 -5.15 -4.12
N ASP A 114 16.56 -5.48 -3.65
CA ASP A 114 17.69 -4.56 -3.63
C ASP A 114 18.38 -4.53 -5.00
N LEU A 115 17.93 -3.61 -5.85
CA LEU A 115 18.42 -3.46 -7.22
C LEU A 115 19.89 -3.03 -7.25
N VAL A 116 20.35 -2.25 -6.27
CA VAL A 116 21.72 -1.73 -6.22
C VAL A 116 22.68 -2.85 -5.85
N GLY A 117 22.37 -3.62 -4.81
CA GLY A 117 23.16 -4.78 -4.42
C GLY A 117 23.25 -5.80 -5.55
N TYR A 118 22.14 -6.07 -6.23
CA TYR A 118 22.10 -6.96 -7.39
C TYR A 118 22.94 -6.44 -8.56
N ALA A 119 22.86 -5.15 -8.88
CA ALA A 119 23.65 -4.55 -9.96
C ALA A 119 25.15 -4.64 -9.70
N ARG A 120 25.61 -4.39 -8.45
CA ARG A 120 27.03 -4.55 -8.08
C ARG A 120 27.51 -6.01 -8.20
N GLN A 121 26.69 -6.96 -7.77
CA GLN A 121 27.00 -8.39 -7.94
C GLN A 121 27.09 -8.76 -9.43
N LYS A 122 26.21 -8.19 -10.25
CA LYS A 122 26.22 -8.39 -11.70
C LYS A 122 27.43 -7.77 -12.39
N GLU A 123 27.85 -6.56 -12.00
CA GLU A 123 29.09 -5.93 -12.50
C GLU A 123 30.30 -6.84 -12.24
N ALA A 124 30.46 -7.31 -10.98
CA ALA A 124 31.56 -8.17 -10.58
C ALA A 124 31.57 -9.52 -11.33
N ALA A 125 30.39 -10.14 -11.51
CA ALA A 125 30.25 -11.41 -12.20
C ALA A 125 30.56 -11.31 -13.70
N MET A 126 30.18 -10.20 -14.33
CA MET A 126 30.37 -9.98 -15.77
C MET A 126 31.71 -9.28 -16.09
N GLY A 127 32.52 -8.96 -15.08
CA GLY A 127 33.79 -8.26 -15.24
C GLY A 127 33.66 -6.82 -15.75
N LEU A 128 32.52 -6.17 -15.49
CA LEU A 128 32.31 -4.77 -15.85
C LEU A 128 33.00 -3.86 -14.82
N GLU A 129 33.45 -2.69 -15.28
CA GLU A 129 34.01 -1.67 -14.41
C GLU A 129 33.02 -1.26 -13.31
N PRO A 130 33.47 -1.12 -12.04
CA PRO A 130 32.60 -0.72 -10.93
C PRO A 130 31.90 0.60 -11.21
N GLY A 131 30.56 0.62 -11.12
CA GLY A 131 29.75 1.82 -11.37
C GLY A 131 29.24 1.98 -12.81
N SER A 132 29.36 0.94 -13.64
CA SER A 132 28.76 0.90 -14.99
C SER A 132 27.22 0.78 -14.98
N LEU A 133 26.69 -0.03 -14.07
CA LEU A 133 25.25 -0.27 -13.88
C LEU A 133 24.69 0.52 -12.68
N VAL A 134 25.53 0.91 -11.72
CA VAL A 134 25.13 1.73 -10.57
C VAL A 134 25.64 3.15 -10.72
N PRO A 135 24.77 4.18 -10.78
CA PRO A 135 25.21 5.57 -10.87
C PRO A 135 26.06 5.96 -9.66
N LEU A 136 27.19 6.63 -9.95
CA LEU A 136 28.19 7.12 -9.01
C LEU A 136 27.58 8.17 -8.07
N GLY A 137 26.92 7.72 -7.00
CA GLY A 137 26.18 8.60 -6.09
C GLY A 137 25.15 7.88 -5.21
N LEU A 138 24.77 6.65 -5.55
CA LEU A 138 24.05 5.76 -4.63
C LEU A 138 25.05 4.97 -3.77
N THR A 139 25.55 5.62 -2.73
CA THR A 139 26.40 4.98 -1.72
C THR A 139 25.53 4.22 -0.71
N ASN A 140 25.16 2.99 -1.05
CA ASN A 140 25.01 1.99 0.00
C ASN A 140 26.42 1.56 0.39
N ASP A 141 26.93 2.13 1.48
CA ASP A 141 28.12 1.63 2.18
C ASP A 141 27.76 0.35 2.91
N MET A 142 27.46 -0.72 2.16
CA MET A 142 27.37 -2.07 2.72
C MET A 142 27.79 -3.10 1.66
N ALA A 143 28.72 -3.94 2.11
CA ALA A 143 29.20 -5.18 1.51
C ALA A 143 29.93 -5.07 0.15
N ALA A 144 31.26 -5.10 0.24
CA ALA A 144 32.07 -5.76 -0.77
C ALA A 144 31.51 -7.18 -0.97
N ALA A 145 31.05 -7.47 -2.19
CA ALA A 145 30.68 -8.82 -2.57
C ALA A 145 31.92 -9.71 -2.40
N GLY A 146 31.83 -10.72 -1.54
CA GLY A 146 32.87 -11.73 -1.45
C GLY A 146 33.08 -12.37 -2.82
N PRO A 147 34.33 -12.68 -3.22
CA PRO A 147 34.62 -13.22 -4.54
C PRO A 147 33.81 -14.48 -4.80
N SER A 148 33.42 -14.71 -6.07
CA SER A 148 32.94 -16.02 -6.51
C SER A 148 33.98 -17.06 -6.11
N ARG A 149 33.59 -17.97 -5.22
CA ARG A 149 34.51 -18.92 -4.58
C ARG A 149 34.67 -20.20 -5.37
N ASN A 150 33.90 -20.37 -6.45
CA ASN A 150 33.92 -21.56 -7.27
C ASN A 150 34.92 -21.38 -8.40
N ALA A 151 36.17 -21.82 -8.17
CA ALA A 151 37.21 -21.83 -9.21
C ALA A 151 36.87 -22.69 -10.45
N ALA A 152 35.77 -23.48 -10.39
CA ALA A 152 35.31 -24.34 -11.47
C ALA A 152 34.36 -23.66 -12.46
N LEU A 153 33.73 -22.53 -12.11
CA LEU A 153 32.79 -21.81 -12.97
C LEU A 153 33.31 -20.40 -13.28
N SER A 154 33.00 -19.90 -14.47
CA SER A 154 33.17 -18.48 -14.78
C SER A 154 32.26 -17.66 -13.87
N ALA A 155 32.67 -16.45 -13.49
CA ALA A 155 31.88 -15.59 -12.62
C ALA A 155 30.49 -15.25 -13.22
N ALA A 156 30.36 -15.22 -14.56
CA ALA A 156 29.09 -15.05 -15.25
C ALA A 156 28.19 -16.29 -15.17
N GLU A 157 28.77 -17.49 -15.28
CA GLU A 157 28.06 -18.78 -15.13
C GLU A 157 27.63 -19.00 -13.68
N ASP A 158 28.44 -18.52 -12.73
CA ASP A 158 28.14 -18.55 -11.31
C ASP A 158 26.97 -17.61 -10.92
N LEU A 159 26.77 -16.51 -11.66
CA LEU A 159 25.62 -15.62 -11.52
C LEU A 159 24.35 -16.19 -12.18
N TYR A 160 24.50 -16.81 -13.35
CA TYR A 160 23.40 -17.36 -14.13
C TYR A 160 23.41 -18.90 -14.13
N ARG A 161 23.42 -19.48 -12.93
CA ARG A 161 23.42 -20.94 -12.73
C ARG A 161 22.23 -21.60 -13.42
N SER A 162 22.52 -22.59 -14.28
CA SER A 162 21.51 -23.45 -14.91
C SER A 162 21.12 -24.62 -14.01
N ALA A 163 20.04 -25.32 -14.34
CA ALA A 163 19.55 -26.47 -13.56
C ALA A 163 20.58 -27.61 -13.41
N ASP A 164 21.53 -27.70 -14.34
CA ASP A 164 22.56 -28.75 -14.36
C ASP A 164 23.84 -28.36 -13.58
N THR A 165 23.88 -27.16 -13.00
CA THR A 165 25.03 -26.71 -12.19
C THR A 165 25.00 -27.37 -10.80
N LEU A 166 26.06 -28.10 -10.47
CA LEU A 166 26.18 -28.81 -9.19
C LEU A 166 26.73 -27.93 -8.04
N ALA A 167 27.06 -26.67 -8.32
CA ALA A 167 27.51 -25.72 -7.32
C ALA A 167 26.33 -25.27 -6.44
N TYR A 168 26.23 -25.84 -5.23
CA TYR A 168 25.19 -25.53 -4.24
C TYR A 168 25.80 -25.46 -2.83
N GLY A 169 25.23 -24.61 -1.97
CA GLY A 169 25.62 -24.50 -0.55
C GLY A 169 26.82 -23.60 -0.24
N ASP A 170 27.30 -22.84 -1.21
CA ASP A 170 28.43 -21.90 -1.11
C ASP A 170 28.02 -20.47 -0.71
N SER A 171 26.73 -20.15 -0.82
CA SER A 171 26.17 -18.84 -0.44
C SER A 171 26.20 -18.63 1.08
N LYS A 172 26.90 -17.58 1.51
CA LYS A 172 26.92 -17.09 2.90
C LYS A 172 26.32 -15.69 2.90
N PRO A 173 24.99 -15.54 3.10
CA PRO A 173 24.34 -14.23 3.09
C PRO A 173 24.87 -13.36 4.23
N SER A 174 24.80 -12.04 4.05
CA SER A 174 25.12 -11.10 5.13
C SER A 174 24.13 -11.23 6.28
N GLU A 175 24.57 -10.90 7.50
CA GLU A 175 23.72 -10.89 8.70
C GLU A 175 22.47 -10.01 8.48
N ASP A 176 22.63 -8.81 7.89
CA ASP A 176 21.52 -7.94 7.53
C ASP A 176 20.48 -8.60 6.60
N ALA A 177 20.91 -9.45 5.67
CA ALA A 177 20.00 -10.16 4.78
C ALA A 177 19.21 -11.23 5.56
N VAL A 178 19.87 -11.92 6.49
CA VAL A 178 19.23 -12.89 7.39
C VAL A 178 18.22 -12.19 8.30
N ASP A 179 18.59 -11.06 8.90
CA ASP A 179 17.71 -10.28 9.78
C ASP A 179 16.46 -9.77 9.06
N ARG A 180 16.58 -9.35 7.80
CA ARG A 180 15.42 -8.97 6.98
C ARG A 180 14.44 -10.13 6.79
N VAL A 181 14.96 -11.34 6.55
CA VAL A 181 14.12 -12.55 6.38
C VAL A 181 13.48 -12.95 7.70
N VAL A 182 14.25 -13.02 8.79
CA VAL A 182 13.73 -13.35 10.13
C VAL A 182 12.69 -12.33 10.57
N GLY A 183 12.95 -11.04 10.37
CA GLY A 183 12.01 -9.97 10.65
C GLY A 183 10.72 -10.09 9.85
N LYS A 184 10.77 -10.58 8.61
CA LYS A 184 9.57 -10.88 7.80
C LYS A 184 8.82 -12.10 8.34
N ILE A 185 9.50 -13.21 8.62
CA ILE A 185 8.89 -14.44 9.15
C ILE A 185 8.17 -14.15 10.47
N ASN A 186 8.82 -13.43 11.39
CA ASN A 186 8.21 -13.08 12.68
C ASN A 186 6.96 -12.20 12.51
N LYS A 187 6.96 -11.27 11.55
CA LYS A 187 5.78 -10.45 11.24
C LYS A 187 4.65 -11.32 10.70
N GLU A 188 4.95 -12.23 9.77
CA GLU A 188 3.96 -13.17 9.22
C GLU A 188 3.37 -14.06 10.32
N CYS A 189 4.18 -14.62 11.22
CA CYS A 189 3.67 -15.43 12.33
C CYS A 189 2.72 -14.64 13.25
N VAL A 190 3.00 -13.36 13.50
CA VAL A 190 2.14 -12.50 14.31
C VAL A 190 0.86 -12.12 13.58
N GLU A 191 0.92 -11.87 12.27
CA GLU A 191 -0.25 -11.60 11.43
C GLU A 191 -1.15 -12.82 11.34
N ASP A 192 -0.60 -13.99 10.98
CA ASP A 192 -1.34 -15.26 10.89
C ASP A 192 -2.05 -15.58 12.22
N ALA A 193 -1.38 -15.39 13.36
CA ALA A 193 -1.98 -15.60 14.68
C ALA A 193 -3.17 -14.66 14.96
N ARG A 194 -3.11 -13.41 14.48
CA ARG A 194 -4.21 -12.43 14.61
C ARG A 194 -5.38 -12.77 13.70
N GLU A 195 -5.11 -13.27 12.50
CA GLU A 195 -6.15 -13.67 11.54
C GLU A 195 -6.88 -14.94 11.98
N LEU A 196 -6.18 -15.94 12.52
CA LEU A 196 -6.77 -17.19 13.04
C LEU A 196 -7.64 -16.96 14.28
N THR A 197 -7.29 -15.98 15.11
CA THR A 197 -8.04 -15.62 16.31
C THR A 197 -8.50 -14.17 16.24
N PRO A 198 -9.50 -13.87 15.39
CA PRO A 198 -10.07 -12.54 15.39
C PRO A 198 -10.64 -12.33 16.78
N ARG A 199 -10.08 -11.36 17.52
CA ARG A 199 -10.65 -10.91 18.78
C ARG A 199 -11.97 -10.25 18.44
N LYS A 200 -13.03 -11.05 18.32
CA LYS A 200 -14.40 -10.57 18.25
C LYS A 200 -14.57 -9.70 19.48
N LYS A 201 -14.75 -8.38 19.28
CA LYS A 201 -15.03 -7.47 20.39
C LYS A 201 -16.16 -8.08 21.20
N ARG A 202 -15.98 -8.14 22.51
CA ARG A 202 -17.03 -8.64 23.39
C ARG A 202 -18.13 -7.59 23.34
N ASP A 203 -19.19 -7.87 22.58
CA ASP A 203 -20.39 -7.06 22.62
C ASP A 203 -20.99 -7.25 24.03
N GLU A 204 -20.78 -6.28 24.91
CA GLU A 204 -21.30 -6.31 26.30
C GLU A 204 -22.81 -6.06 26.37
N SER A 205 -23.44 -5.70 25.25
CA SER A 205 -24.87 -5.39 25.16
C SER A 205 -25.76 -6.57 24.78
N GLY A 206 -25.20 -7.76 24.54
CA GLY A 206 -25.96 -8.95 24.15
C GLY A 206 -26.23 -9.88 25.33
N ASP A 207 -27.39 -10.54 25.31
CA ASP A 207 -27.74 -11.55 26.31
C ASP A 207 -26.71 -12.70 26.34
N VAL A 208 -26.26 -13.05 27.54
CA VAL A 208 -25.23 -14.08 27.73
C VAL A 208 -25.89 -15.45 27.72
N THR A 209 -25.78 -16.15 26.59
CA THR A 209 -26.36 -17.50 26.40
C THR A 209 -25.46 -18.65 26.85
N TYR A 210 -24.32 -18.38 27.51
CA TYR A 210 -23.31 -19.39 27.86
C TYR A 210 -22.79 -19.23 29.30
N ILE A 211 -22.44 -20.37 29.92
CA ILE A 211 -21.86 -20.41 31.29
C ILE A 211 -20.32 -20.45 31.25
N ASN A 212 -19.73 -21.20 30.30
CA ASN A 212 -18.27 -21.36 30.19
C ASN A 212 -17.77 -21.03 28.75
N ARG A 213 -16.44 -20.92 28.58
CA ARG A 213 -15.82 -20.61 27.27
C ARG A 213 -16.08 -21.70 26.22
N ALA A 214 -16.10 -22.97 26.62
CA ALA A 214 -16.37 -24.08 25.71
C ALA A 214 -17.81 -24.03 25.16
N ASN A 215 -18.78 -23.75 26.04
CA ASN A 215 -20.18 -23.56 25.71
C ASN A 215 -20.37 -22.33 24.81
N LYS A 216 -19.63 -21.24 25.03
CA LYS A 216 -19.62 -20.10 24.08
C LYS A 216 -19.22 -20.52 22.66
N VAL A 217 -18.13 -21.30 22.54
CA VAL A 217 -17.65 -21.77 21.22
C VAL A 217 -18.67 -22.73 20.61
N PHE A 218 -19.26 -23.61 21.41
CA PHE A 218 -20.30 -24.54 20.98
C PHE A 218 -21.56 -23.80 20.50
N ASN A 219 -22.10 -22.88 21.29
CA ASN A 219 -23.25 -22.05 20.90
C ASN A 219 -22.95 -21.21 19.67
N SER A 220 -21.73 -20.68 19.52
CA SER A 220 -21.31 -19.99 18.29
C SER A 220 -21.27 -20.93 17.08
N LYS A 221 -20.88 -22.20 17.27
CA LYS A 221 -20.93 -23.21 16.22
C LYS A 221 -22.37 -23.53 15.85
N VAL A 222 -23.24 -23.81 16.82
CA VAL A 222 -24.67 -24.06 16.61
C VAL A 222 -25.30 -22.89 15.86
N ALA A 223 -25.03 -21.65 16.29
CA ALA A 223 -25.58 -20.46 15.66
C ALA A 223 -25.22 -20.35 14.18
N LYS A 224 -23.97 -20.64 13.80
CA LYS A 224 -23.52 -20.61 12.40
C LYS A 224 -24.30 -21.56 11.48
N PHE A 225 -24.74 -22.71 11.99
CA PHE A 225 -25.43 -23.74 11.20
C PHE A 225 -26.95 -23.64 11.27
N PHE A 226 -27.50 -23.32 12.45
CA PHE A 226 -28.93 -23.47 12.71
C PHE A 226 -29.69 -22.15 12.76
N ASP A 227 -29.05 -20.99 12.97
CA ASP A 227 -29.75 -19.70 13.06
C ASP A 227 -30.57 -19.38 11.80
N LYS A 228 -30.10 -19.83 10.64
CA LYS A 228 -30.83 -19.68 9.37
C LYS A 228 -32.20 -20.37 9.39
N TYR A 229 -32.35 -21.44 10.18
CA TYR A 229 -33.56 -22.26 10.23
C TYR A 229 -34.39 -22.03 11.51
N THR A 230 -33.79 -21.46 12.56
CA THR A 230 -34.44 -21.27 13.88
C THR A 230 -34.80 -19.82 14.19
N GLY A 231 -34.73 -18.92 13.20
CA GLY A 231 -35.05 -17.50 13.36
C GLY A 231 -36.46 -17.25 13.90
N ASP A 232 -37.46 -17.97 13.39
CA ASP A 232 -38.85 -17.83 13.84
C ASP A 232 -39.04 -18.30 15.29
N ILE A 233 -38.36 -19.38 15.67
CA ILE A 233 -38.39 -19.90 17.05
C ILE A 233 -37.76 -18.89 18.01
N ARG A 234 -36.65 -18.25 17.61
CA ARG A 234 -36.00 -17.19 18.40
C ARG A 234 -36.91 -15.99 18.57
N ALA A 235 -37.52 -15.51 17.48
CA ALA A 235 -38.44 -14.38 17.51
C ALA A 235 -39.67 -14.65 18.39
N ASN A 236 -40.21 -15.87 18.35
CA ASN A 236 -41.32 -16.29 19.23
C ASN A 236 -40.92 -16.35 20.71
N LEU A 237 -39.68 -16.75 21.01
CA LEU A 237 -39.15 -16.70 22.37
C LEU A 237 -39.03 -15.25 22.87
N GLU A 238 -38.51 -14.35 22.03
CA GLU A 238 -38.33 -12.94 22.35
C GLU A 238 -39.67 -12.19 22.48
N ARG A 239 -40.70 -12.61 21.73
CA ARG A 239 -42.05 -12.06 21.81
C ARG A 239 -42.85 -12.55 23.03
N GLY A 240 -42.30 -13.50 23.79
CA GLY A 240 -43.06 -14.30 24.76
C GLY A 240 -43.88 -15.35 24.01
N THR A 241 -43.76 -16.61 24.44
CA THR A 241 -44.29 -17.82 23.80
C THR A 241 -45.82 -17.86 23.71
N ALA A 242 -46.41 -16.92 22.97
CA ALA A 242 -47.80 -16.90 22.57
C ALA A 242 -47.87 -17.56 21.19
N LEU A 243 -48.48 -18.75 21.17
CA LEU A 243 -48.99 -19.38 19.95
C LEU A 243 -50.18 -18.58 19.42
#